data_AF-A0A1S8D4K1-F1
#
_entry.id   AF-A0A1S8D4K1-F1
#
_cell.length_a   1.000
_cell.length_b   1.000
_cell.length_c   1.000
_cell.angle_alpha   90.00
_cell.angle_beta   90.00
_cell.angle_gamma   90.00
#
_symmetry.space_group_name_H-M   'P 1'
#
loop_
_entity.id
_entity.type
_entity.pdbx_description
1 polymer ?
#
loop_
_entity_poly.entity_id
_entity_poly.type
_entity_poly.pdbx_seq_one_letter_code
_entity_poly.pdbx_strand_id
1 'polypeptide(L)'
;MALGLGLGLALGVVAPASAAPGYATGDVNLRAGPGTAYPRVATIGAGAPLEIFGCLDGYNWCDVGAGGMRGWVSGSYLQYAYQGRRVLIPEYGPRIGVPIVTFDFGDYWGRYYRGRPWYSPHDRWGGPPPPRLIGILQVAAGHPA
;
A
#
# COMPACT_ATOMS: atom_id res chain seq x y z
N MET A 1 -14.39 -50.62 -23.88
CA MET A 1 -15.02 -49.65 -22.95
C MET A 1 -14.46 -49.99 -21.57
N ALA A 2 -13.80 -49.13 -20.80
CA ALA A 2 -14.06 -47.71 -20.56
C ALA A 2 -12.77 -46.91 -20.34
N LEU A 3 -12.77 -45.68 -20.85
CA LEU A 3 -11.85 -44.59 -20.52
C LEU A 3 -12.42 -43.89 -19.28
N GLY A 4 -11.61 -43.72 -18.24
CA GLY A 4 -11.95 -42.92 -17.05
C GLY A 4 -11.00 -41.73 -16.93
N LEU A 5 -11.54 -40.53 -17.13
CA LEU A 5 -10.82 -39.24 -17.13
C LEU A 5 -10.17 -38.93 -15.78
N GLY A 6 -8.88 -38.58 -15.81
CA GLY A 6 -8.15 -38.04 -14.66
C GLY A 6 -8.46 -36.55 -14.47
N LEU A 7 -8.94 -36.20 -13.28
CA LEU A 7 -9.17 -34.82 -12.86
C LEU A 7 -7.83 -34.19 -12.41
N GLY A 8 -7.25 -33.33 -13.25
CA GLY A 8 -6.03 -32.59 -12.92
C GLY A 8 -6.32 -31.41 -12.00
N LEU A 9 -5.72 -31.40 -10.82
CA LEU A 9 -5.78 -30.29 -9.87
C LEU A 9 -4.85 -29.16 -10.34
N ALA A 10 -5.41 -28.00 -10.72
CA ALA A 10 -4.61 -26.83 -11.07
C ALA A 10 -4.14 -26.10 -9.78
N LEU A 11 -2.84 -26.16 -9.49
CA LEU A 11 -2.19 -25.36 -8.46
C LEU A 11 -2.06 -23.92 -8.96
N GLY A 12 -2.85 -23.00 -8.41
CA GLY A 12 -2.69 -21.57 -8.65
C GLY A 12 -1.38 -21.06 -8.05
N VAL A 13 -0.45 -20.63 -8.90
CA VAL A 13 0.78 -19.94 -8.48
C VAL A 13 0.40 -18.53 -8.02
N VAL A 14 0.46 -18.27 -6.71
CA VAL A 14 0.38 -16.92 -6.17
C VAL A 14 1.73 -16.26 -6.40
N ALA A 15 1.80 -15.28 -7.31
CA ALA A 15 3.01 -14.50 -7.50
C ALA A 15 3.28 -13.65 -6.25
N PRO A 16 4.52 -13.59 -5.74
CA PRO A 16 4.84 -12.69 -4.64
C PRO A 16 4.61 -11.25 -5.11
N ALA A 17 4.00 -10.43 -4.27
CA ALA A 17 3.95 -8.98 -4.50
C ALA A 17 5.39 -8.48 -4.64
N SER A 18 5.74 -7.93 -5.81
CA SER A 18 7.08 -7.45 -6.11
C SER A 18 7.38 -6.21 -5.27
N ALA A 19 7.99 -6.42 -4.11
CA ALA A 19 8.59 -5.39 -3.28
C ALA A 19 10.06 -5.20 -3.66
N ALA A 20 10.47 -3.95 -3.84
CA ALA A 20 11.83 -3.60 -4.19
C ALA A 20 12.64 -3.34 -2.89
N PRO A 21 13.86 -3.91 -2.70
CA PRO A 21 14.62 -3.71 -1.47
C PRO A 21 15.14 -2.26 -1.36
N GLY A 22 14.93 -1.64 -0.21
CA GLY A 22 15.35 -0.26 0.05
C GLY A 22 15.92 -0.05 1.45
N TYR A 23 16.40 1.18 1.68
CA TYR A 23 16.99 1.62 2.94
C TYR A 23 16.55 3.04 3.28
N ALA A 24 16.36 3.33 4.56
CA ALA A 24 16.17 4.69 5.03
C ALA A 24 17.51 5.48 5.03
N THR A 25 17.49 6.74 4.59
CA THR A 25 18.69 7.60 4.61
C THR A 25 18.99 8.23 5.97
N GLY A 26 17.98 8.29 6.85
CA GLY A 26 18.01 8.88 8.18
C GLY A 26 16.81 8.40 8.99
N ASP A 27 16.65 8.91 10.21
CA ASP A 27 15.45 8.66 11.00
C ASP A 27 14.23 9.28 10.31
N VAL A 28 13.30 8.44 9.87
CA VAL A 28 12.16 8.86 9.05
C VAL A 28 10.84 8.31 9.57
N ASN A 29 9.81 9.14 9.49
CA ASN A 29 8.46 8.76 9.88
C ASN A 29 7.81 7.89 8.81
N LEU A 30 7.41 6.68 9.19
CA LEU A 30 6.43 5.89 8.44
C LEU A 30 5.05 6.45 8.74
N ARG A 31 4.32 6.87 7.71
CA ARG A 31 3.02 7.57 7.85
C ARG A 31 1.86 6.76 7.31
N ALA A 32 0.65 7.06 7.79
CA ALA A 32 -0.56 6.38 7.34
C ALA A 32 -1.07 6.86 5.96
N GLY A 33 -0.36 7.76 5.28
CA GLY A 33 -0.72 8.28 3.96
C GLY A 33 0.38 9.19 3.40
N PRO A 34 0.28 9.56 2.11
CA PRO A 34 1.28 10.37 1.41
C PRO A 34 1.17 11.86 1.79
N GLY A 35 1.75 12.23 2.93
CA GLY A 35 1.72 13.61 3.41
C GLY A 35 2.11 13.74 4.87
N THR A 36 2.60 14.91 5.26
CA THR A 36 3.01 15.18 6.66
C THR A 36 1.83 15.33 7.62
N ALA A 37 0.63 15.58 7.09
CA ALA A 37 -0.62 15.62 7.85
C ALA A 37 -0.97 14.24 8.42
N TYR A 38 -0.68 13.15 7.69
CA TYR A 38 -1.03 11.80 8.13
C TYR A 38 -0.27 11.38 9.40
N PRO A 39 -0.93 10.62 10.31
CA PRO A 39 -0.33 10.20 11.56
C PRO A 39 0.89 9.31 11.35
N ARG A 40 1.81 9.39 12.31
CA ARG A 40 2.99 8.51 12.37
C ARG A 40 2.55 7.11 12.79
N VAL A 41 2.84 6.13 11.94
CA VAL A 41 2.67 4.68 12.19
C VAL A 41 3.83 4.17 13.02
N ALA A 42 5.06 4.55 12.64
CA ALA A 42 6.32 4.21 13.30
C ALA A 42 7.43 5.18 12.88
N THR A 43 8.59 5.05 13.50
CA THR A 43 9.85 5.66 13.03
C THR A 43 10.76 4.55 12.52
N ILE A 44 11.30 4.72 11.31
CA ILE A 44 12.30 3.84 10.71
C ILE A 44 13.66 4.47 10.96
N GLY A 45 14.57 3.71 11.58
CA GLY A 45 15.92 4.20 11.88
C GLY A 45 16.78 4.37 10.62
N ALA A 46 17.76 5.26 10.70
CA ALA A 46 18.73 5.46 9.62
C ALA A 46 19.41 4.14 9.20
N GLY A 47 19.48 3.89 7.90
CA GLY A 47 20.09 2.68 7.32
C GLY A 47 19.28 1.40 7.48
N ALA A 48 18.13 1.44 8.17
CA ALA A 48 17.28 0.28 8.34
C ALA A 48 16.76 -0.22 6.97
N PRO A 49 16.75 -1.56 6.75
CA PRO A 49 16.18 -2.14 5.54
C PRO A 49 14.65 -2.00 5.54
N LEU A 50 14.11 -1.81 4.35
CA LEU A 50 12.67 -1.72 4.09
C LEU A 50 12.35 -2.25 2.69
N GLU A 51 11.07 -2.41 2.43
CA GLU A 51 10.51 -2.81 1.15
C GLU A 51 9.79 -1.62 0.51
N ILE A 52 10.02 -1.35 -0.77
CA ILE A 52 9.36 -0.30 -1.53
C ILE A 52 8.38 -0.98 -2.49
N PHE A 53 7.09 -0.75 -2.28
CA PHE A 53 6.02 -1.35 -3.08
C PHE A 53 5.60 -0.50 -4.26
N GLY A 54 5.93 0.79 -4.22
CA GLY A 54 5.70 1.75 -5.28
C GLY A 54 5.72 3.17 -4.76
N CYS A 55 5.71 4.13 -5.67
CA CYS A 55 5.68 5.54 -5.34
C CYS A 55 4.55 6.26 -6.06
N LEU A 56 4.11 7.38 -5.49
CA LEU A 56 3.30 8.33 -6.26
C LEU A 56 4.11 8.89 -7.42
N ASP A 57 3.41 9.42 -8.41
CA ASP A 57 4.04 10.18 -9.49
C ASP A 57 4.96 11.28 -8.93
N GLY A 58 6.12 11.45 -9.57
CA GLY A 58 7.19 12.33 -9.07
C GLY A 58 7.98 11.79 -7.86
N TYR A 59 7.73 10.57 -7.40
CA TYR A 59 8.52 9.85 -6.38
C TYR A 59 8.64 10.58 -5.03
N ASN A 60 7.74 11.53 -4.74
CA ASN A 60 7.76 12.31 -3.51
C ASN A 60 7.35 11.51 -2.28
N TRP A 61 6.48 10.52 -2.47
CA TRP A 61 5.97 9.62 -1.45
C TRP A 61 5.96 8.20 -1.98
N CYS A 62 6.46 7.27 -1.17
CA CYS A 62 6.48 5.86 -1.52
C CYS A 62 5.81 5.03 -0.45
N ASP A 63 5.00 4.07 -0.92
CA ASP A 63 4.48 3.00 -0.10
C ASP A 63 5.64 2.05 0.22
N VAL A 64 5.87 1.87 1.52
CA VAL A 64 6.92 1.03 2.05
C VAL A 64 6.42 0.08 3.16
N GLY A 65 7.15 -1.02 3.31
CA GLY A 65 7.04 -1.96 4.42
C GLY A 65 8.31 -1.96 5.26
N ALA A 66 8.18 -1.84 6.57
CA ALA A 66 9.32 -1.92 7.49
C ALA A 66 8.87 -2.58 8.81
N GLY A 67 9.59 -3.62 9.25
CA GLY A 67 9.29 -4.31 10.51
C GLY A 67 7.85 -4.84 10.60
N GLY A 68 7.32 -5.38 9.50
CA GLY A 68 5.93 -5.87 9.41
C GLY A 68 4.85 -4.78 9.36
N MET A 69 5.23 -3.51 9.37
CA MET A 69 4.31 -2.38 9.25
C MET A 69 4.31 -1.83 7.83
N ARG A 70 3.13 -1.48 7.34
CA ARG A 70 2.92 -0.84 6.04
C ARG A 70 2.65 0.66 6.22
N GLY A 71 3.16 1.50 5.31
CA GLY A 71 2.92 2.94 5.35
C GLY A 71 3.61 3.71 4.23
N TRP A 72 3.59 5.03 4.34
CA TRP A 72 4.15 5.95 3.36
C TRP A 72 5.35 6.69 3.94
N VAL A 73 6.42 6.79 3.16
CA VAL A 73 7.64 7.53 3.50
C VAL A 73 7.95 8.51 2.37
N SER A 74 8.51 9.67 2.70
CA SER A 74 8.98 10.61 1.69
C SER A 74 10.11 9.98 0.89
N GLY A 75 10.03 10.02 -0.45
CA GLY A 75 11.03 9.39 -1.31
C GLY A 75 12.43 9.95 -1.13
N SER A 76 12.56 11.21 -0.70
CA SER A 76 13.85 11.84 -0.36
C SER A 76 14.61 11.13 0.78
N TYR A 77 13.91 10.33 1.58
CA TYR A 77 14.49 9.53 2.64
C TYR A 77 14.70 8.06 2.28
N LEU A 78 14.51 7.70 1.00
CA LEU A 78 14.62 6.33 0.53
C LEU A 78 15.78 6.15 -0.44
N GLN A 79 16.55 5.10 -0.20
CA GLN A 79 17.57 4.59 -1.10
C GLN A 79 17.19 3.21 -1.61
N TYR A 80 17.58 2.92 -2.85
CA TYR A 80 17.45 1.62 -3.48
C TYR A 80 18.83 1.01 -3.74
N ALA A 81 18.96 -0.32 -3.58
CA ALA A 81 20.17 -1.03 -3.95
C ALA A 81 20.21 -1.29 -5.46
N TYR A 82 21.01 -0.51 -6.19
CA TYR A 82 21.19 -0.64 -7.63
C TYR A 82 22.68 -0.81 -7.97
N GLN A 83 23.02 -1.90 -8.67
CA GLN A 83 24.38 -2.17 -9.15
C GLN A 83 25.48 -2.00 -8.07
N GLY A 84 25.24 -2.53 -6.88
CA GLY A 84 26.20 -2.46 -5.77
C GLY A 84 26.31 -1.09 -5.08
N ARG A 85 25.47 -0.12 -5.46
CA ARG A 85 25.39 1.22 -4.84
C ARG A 85 24.00 1.48 -4.28
N ARG A 86 23.93 2.34 -3.28
CA ARG A 86 22.67 2.90 -2.81
C ARG A 86 22.38 4.20 -3.56
N VAL A 87 21.23 4.27 -4.22
CA VAL A 87 20.81 5.42 -5.03
C VAL A 87 19.50 6.00 -4.50
N LEU A 88 19.32 7.32 -4.61
CA LEU A 88 18.12 7.99 -4.10
C LEU A 88 16.91 7.74 -5.00
N ILE A 89 15.78 7.42 -4.39
CA ILE A 89 14.53 7.13 -5.10
C ILE A 89 14.04 8.27 -6.00
N PRO A 90 14.06 9.56 -5.59
CA PRO A 90 13.55 10.64 -6.46
C PRO A 90 14.29 10.78 -7.78
N GLU A 91 15.59 10.44 -7.80
CA GLU A 91 16.41 10.52 -9.01
C GLU A 91 16.37 9.22 -9.82
N TYR A 92 16.43 8.07 -9.15
CA TYR A 92 16.61 6.78 -9.82
C TYR A 92 15.32 5.99 -10.00
N GLY A 93 14.26 6.27 -9.24
CA GLY A 93 12.96 5.61 -9.33
C GLY A 93 12.43 5.44 -10.76
N PRO A 94 12.41 6.49 -11.60
CA PRO A 94 11.99 6.39 -13.00
C PRO A 94 12.93 5.52 -13.85
N ARG A 95 14.23 5.53 -13.54
CA ARG A 95 15.28 4.83 -14.30
C ARG A 95 15.31 3.33 -14.01
N ILE A 96 14.99 2.94 -12.77
CA ILE A 96 15.05 1.55 -12.30
C ILE A 96 13.68 0.87 -12.29
N GLY A 97 12.63 1.56 -12.74
CA GLY A 97 11.28 1.01 -12.87
C GLY A 97 10.58 0.78 -11.53
N VAL A 98 10.82 1.62 -10.51
CA VAL A 98 9.99 1.58 -9.30
C VAL A 98 8.56 1.93 -9.71
N PRO A 99 7.58 1.04 -9.42
CA PRO A 99 6.22 1.19 -9.94
C PRO A 99 5.55 2.45 -9.41
N ILE A 100 4.78 3.09 -10.28
CA ILE A 100 3.89 4.19 -9.89
C ILE A 100 2.59 3.60 -9.38
N VAL A 101 2.18 4.03 -8.18
CA VAL A 101 0.95 3.62 -7.50
C VAL A 101 0.09 4.83 -7.18
N THR A 102 -1.19 4.58 -6.94
CA THR A 102 -2.14 5.59 -6.46
C THR A 102 -2.45 5.36 -4.99
N PHE A 103 -2.83 6.43 -4.28
CA PHE A 103 -3.31 6.34 -2.92
C PHE A 103 -4.84 6.50 -2.88
N ASP A 104 -5.53 5.43 -2.51
CA ASP A 104 -6.95 5.48 -2.11
C ASP A 104 -7.04 5.38 -0.59
N PHE A 105 -7.59 6.40 0.05
CA PHE A 105 -7.66 6.44 1.51
C PHE A 105 -8.48 5.27 2.08
N GLY A 106 -9.65 5.00 1.51
CA GLY A 106 -10.62 4.05 2.06
C GLY A 106 -10.11 2.61 2.02
N ASP A 107 -9.65 2.14 0.86
CA ASP A 107 -9.07 0.81 0.68
C ASP A 107 -7.78 0.67 1.51
N TYR A 108 -6.87 1.64 1.41
CA TYR A 108 -5.58 1.55 2.09
C TYR A 108 -5.73 1.52 3.61
N TRP A 109 -6.52 2.43 4.17
CA TRP A 109 -6.77 2.47 5.61
C TRP A 109 -7.57 1.26 6.09
N GLY A 110 -8.59 0.85 5.33
CA GLY A 110 -9.38 -0.32 5.63
C GLY A 110 -8.56 -1.61 5.62
N ARG A 111 -7.54 -1.69 4.77
CA ARG A 111 -6.65 -2.85 4.62
C ARG A 111 -5.56 -2.90 5.69
N TYR A 112 -4.90 -1.78 5.97
CA TYR A 112 -3.69 -1.77 6.81
C TYR A 112 -3.88 -1.26 8.24
N TYR A 113 -4.97 -0.53 8.53
CA TYR A 113 -5.10 0.19 9.80
C TYR A 113 -6.38 -0.07 10.59
N ARG A 114 -7.31 -0.89 10.11
CA ARG A 114 -8.60 -1.17 10.77
C ARG A 114 -8.52 -1.53 12.27
N GLY A 115 -7.42 -2.14 12.71
CA GLY A 115 -7.19 -2.53 14.11
C GLY A 115 -6.40 -1.53 14.96
N ARG A 116 -6.08 -0.33 14.46
CA ARG A 116 -5.23 0.63 15.19
C ARG A 116 -6.07 1.51 16.12
N PRO A 117 -5.59 1.85 17.34
CA PRO A 117 -6.37 2.67 18.29
C PRO A 117 -6.75 4.07 17.78
N TRP A 118 -5.96 4.59 16.84
CA TRP A 118 -6.17 5.89 16.19
C TRP A 118 -6.89 5.78 14.84
N TYR A 119 -7.34 4.58 14.46
CA TYR A 119 -8.16 4.38 13.26
C TYR A 119 -9.48 5.13 13.43
N SER A 120 -9.77 6.05 12.51
CA SER A 120 -11.05 6.72 12.40
C SER A 120 -11.61 6.47 11.01
N PRO A 121 -12.83 5.91 10.88
CA PRO A 121 -13.49 5.73 9.58
C PRO A 121 -13.80 7.05 8.87
N HIS A 122 -13.82 8.19 9.58
CA HIS A 122 -14.32 9.47 9.08
C HIS A 122 -13.27 10.60 9.04
N ASP A 123 -13.21 11.21 7.85
CA ASP A 123 -13.15 12.63 7.46
C ASP A 123 -12.03 13.56 7.90
N ARG A 124 -11.27 13.28 8.97
CA ARG A 124 -10.17 14.20 9.36
C ARG A 124 -9.04 14.25 8.31
N TRP A 125 -8.92 13.20 7.48
CA TRP A 125 -7.75 12.95 6.63
C TRP A 125 -8.07 12.77 5.12
N GLY A 126 -9.30 13.13 4.70
CA GLY A 126 -9.63 13.31 3.28
C GLY A 126 -9.91 12.05 2.47
N GLY A 127 -10.72 11.11 2.97
CA GLY A 127 -11.36 10.14 2.05
C GLY A 127 -12.44 10.83 1.21
N PRO A 128 -12.66 10.45 -0.07
CA PRO A 128 -13.87 10.88 -0.78
C PRO A 128 -15.10 10.46 0.04
N PRO A 129 -16.15 11.31 0.13
CA PRO A 129 -17.36 10.92 0.84
C PRO A 129 -17.89 9.61 0.25
N PRO A 130 -18.47 8.69 1.06
CA PRO A 130 -19.13 7.52 0.51
C PRO A 130 -20.15 7.97 -0.53
N PRO A 131 -20.30 7.28 -1.68
CA PRO A 131 -21.30 7.65 -2.66
C PRO A 131 -22.65 7.73 -1.95
N ARG A 132 -23.26 8.91 -1.95
CA ARG A 132 -24.63 9.05 -1.49
C ARG A 132 -25.46 8.22 -2.44
N LEU A 133 -26.00 7.10 -1.96
CA LEU A 133 -27.09 6.41 -2.63
C LEU A 133 -28.26 7.40 -2.70
N ILE A 134 -28.29 8.22 -3.74
CA ILE A 134 -29.49 8.93 -4.16
C ILE A 134 -30.47 7.82 -4.53
N GLY A 135 -31.55 7.77 -3.76
CA GLY A 135 -32.35 6.57 -3.55
C GLY A 135 -32.72 5.84 -4.83
N ILE A 136 -32.42 4.55 -4.84
CA ILE A 136 -33.32 3.54 -5.41
C ILE A 136 -33.11 2.24 -4.64
N LEU A 137 -34.20 1.85 -3.98
CA LEU A 137 -34.57 0.50 -3.55
C LEU A 137 -33.78 -0.14 -2.39
N GLN A 138 -34.23 0.19 -1.19
CA GLN A 138 -34.44 -0.81 -0.16
C GLN A 138 -35.44 -1.86 -0.68
N VAL A 139 -34.97 -2.93 -1.33
CA VAL A 139 -35.78 -4.17 -1.42
C VAL A 139 -35.67 -4.85 -0.07
N ALA A 140 -36.47 -4.36 0.87
CA ALA A 140 -36.80 -5.10 2.06
C ALA A 140 -37.76 -6.23 1.67
N ALA A 141 -37.37 -7.44 2.03
CA ALA A 141 -38.19 -8.58 2.42
C ALA A 141 -39.68 -8.55 2.01
N GLY A 142 -40.03 -9.40 1.06
CA GLY A 142 -41.42 -9.74 0.79
C GLY A 142 -42.08 -10.43 2.00
N HIS A 143 -43.34 -10.11 2.24
CA HIS A 143 -44.31 -10.96 2.92
C HIS A 143 -45.64 -10.84 2.15
N PRO A 144 -46.32 -11.97 1.84
CA PRO A 144 -47.54 -11.99 1.05
C PRO A 144 -48.80 -11.63 1.88
N ALA A 145 -49.86 -11.38 1.13
CA ALA A 145 -51.19 -10.86 1.49
C ALA A 145 -51.92 -11.57 2.65
#